data_AF-A0A7C9F8L2-F1
#
_entry.id   AF-A0A7C9F8L2-F1
#
_cell.length_a   1.000
_cell.length_b   1.000
_cell.length_c   1.000
_cell.angle_alpha   90.00
_cell.angle_beta   90.00
_cell.angle_gamma   90.00
#
_symmetry.space_group_name_H-M   'P 1'
#
loop_
_entity.id
_entity.type
_entity.pdbx_description
1 polymer ?
#
loop_
_entity_poly.entity_id
_entity_poly.type
_entity_poly.pdbx_seq_one_letter_code
_entity_poly.pdbx_strand_id
1 'polypeptide(L)'
;IRFRVEWLKSIHVKGRFLGVVFMRVGETIIRRSIEELDEIVLYLENEGVKRDWMGYIMSRCPELLAFSMEVLKTRVTFYTDMGMNEHDFGTMVYDFPKVLGYFSFEEM
;
A
#
# COMPACT_ATOMS: atom_id res chain seq x y z
N ILE A 1 6.60 17.00 -7.89
CA ILE A 1 6.43 15.85 -8.83
C ILE A 1 7.70 15.00 -8.95
N ARG A 2 8.88 15.53 -9.34
CA ARG A 2 10.12 14.73 -9.50
C ARG A 2 10.46 13.85 -8.28
N PHE A 3 10.44 14.41 -7.07
CA PHE A 3 10.71 13.66 -5.84
C PHE A 3 9.73 12.49 -5.62
N ARG A 4 8.45 12.65 -5.99
CA ARG A 4 7.44 11.58 -5.89
C ARG A 4 7.70 10.47 -6.90
N VAL A 5 8.15 10.83 -8.11
CA VAL A 5 8.54 9.85 -9.13
C VAL A 5 9.73 9.02 -8.67
N GLU A 6 10.77 9.67 -8.14
CA GLU A 6 11.94 8.96 -7.62
C GLU A 6 11.59 8.09 -6.41
N TRP A 7 10.71 8.57 -5.53
CA TRP A 7 10.19 7.77 -4.42
C TRP A 7 9.38 6.55 -4.89
N LEU A 8 8.47 6.72 -5.85
CA LEU A 8 7.72 5.58 -6.41
C LEU A 8 8.66 4.54 -7.04
N LYS A 9 9.74 4.98 -7.68
CA LYS A 9 10.77 4.07 -8.20
C LYS A 9 11.56 3.37 -7.09
N SER A 10 11.84 4.03 -5.96
CA SER A 10 12.57 3.43 -4.82
C SER A 10 11.76 2.35 -4.09
N ILE A 11 10.44 2.35 -4.25
CA ILE A 11 9.54 1.26 -3.83
C ILE A 11 9.20 0.30 -4.98
N HIS A 12 10.01 0.30 -6.05
CA HIS A 12 9.94 -0.60 -7.21
C HIS A 12 8.73 -0.40 -8.16
N VAL A 13 8.01 0.72 -8.11
CA VAL A 13 6.95 1.01 -9.10
C VAL A 13 7.60 1.23 -10.46
N LYS A 14 7.22 0.39 -11.43
CA LYS A 14 7.76 0.48 -12.79
C LYS A 14 7.29 1.77 -13.46
N GLY A 15 8.18 2.40 -14.26
CA GLY A 15 7.91 3.68 -14.91
C GLY A 15 6.57 3.78 -15.65
N ARG A 16 6.15 2.71 -16.33
CA ARG A 16 4.87 2.62 -17.04
C ARG A 16 3.61 2.77 -16.15
N PHE A 17 3.74 2.55 -14.84
CA PHE A 17 2.62 2.63 -13.89
C PHE A 17 2.59 3.94 -13.11
N LEU A 18 3.62 4.80 -13.21
CA LEU A 18 3.67 6.07 -12.46
C LEU A 18 2.43 6.93 -12.74
N GLY A 19 2.02 7.04 -14.00
CA GLY A 19 0.81 7.79 -14.38
C GLY A 19 -0.47 7.22 -13.76
N VAL A 20 -0.57 5.89 -13.63
CA VAL A 20 -1.71 5.23 -12.98
C VAL A 20 -1.76 5.57 -11.49
N VAL A 21 -0.60 5.58 -10.82
CA VAL A 21 -0.51 5.98 -9.41
C VAL A 21 -0.95 7.42 -9.23
N PHE A 22 -0.41 8.37 -10.01
CA PHE A 22 -0.82 9.77 -9.91
C PHE A 22 -2.30 9.99 -10.18
N MET A 23 -2.88 9.29 -11.17
CA MET A 23 -4.30 9.41 -11.51
C MET A 23 -5.20 8.87 -10.38
N ARG A 24 -4.90 7.69 -9.85
CA ARG A 24 -5.79 7.01 -8.89
C ARG A 24 -5.65 7.50 -7.46
N VAL A 25 -4.45 7.94 -7.05
CA VAL A 25 -4.24 8.55 -5.72
C VAL A 25 -4.64 10.03 -5.72
N GLY A 26 -4.57 10.68 -6.89
CA GLY A 26 -4.92 12.09 -7.04
C GLY A 26 -3.99 13.02 -6.27
N GLU A 27 -4.51 14.12 -5.74
CA GLU A 27 -3.70 15.13 -5.04
C GLU A 27 -3.08 14.62 -3.74
N THR A 28 -3.60 13.53 -3.16
CA THR A 28 -3.11 12.97 -1.88
C THR A 28 -1.63 12.58 -1.98
N ILE A 29 -1.18 12.04 -3.10
CA ILE A 29 0.24 11.68 -3.31
C ILE A 29 1.15 12.92 -3.34
N ILE A 30 0.62 14.08 -3.69
CA ILE A 30 1.36 15.33 -3.73
C ILE A 30 1.37 15.99 -2.34
N ARG A 31 0.21 16.01 -1.67
CA ARG A 31 0.02 16.66 -0.37
C ARG A 31 0.73 15.96 0.78
N ARG A 32 0.78 14.62 0.77
CA ARG A 32 1.48 13.85 1.80
C ARG A 32 2.98 14.06 1.76
N SER A 33 3.62 14.03 2.91
CA SER A 33 5.07 14.04 3.05
C SER A 33 5.67 12.71 2.53
N ILE A 34 6.97 12.68 2.26
CA ILE A 34 7.63 11.42 1.87
C ILE A 34 7.65 10.45 3.06
N GLU A 35 7.83 10.98 4.27
CA GLU A 35 7.87 10.24 5.51
C GLU A 35 6.54 9.52 5.78
N GLU A 36 5.39 10.17 5.53
CA GLU A 36 4.07 9.53 5.65
C GLU A 36 3.89 8.38 4.64
N LEU A 37 4.45 8.52 3.44
CA LEU A 37 4.37 7.48 2.41
C LEU A 37 5.33 6.32 2.74
N ASP A 38 6.53 6.62 3.24
CA ASP A 38 7.48 5.63 3.74
C ASP A 38 6.89 4.85 4.91
N GLU A 39 6.17 5.51 5.83
CA GLU A 39 5.53 4.84 6.98
C GLU A 39 4.54 3.77 6.52
N ILE A 40 3.71 4.06 5.51
CA ILE A 40 2.78 3.08 4.91
C ILE A 40 3.54 1.86 4.37
N VAL A 41 4.60 2.12 3.60
CA VAL A 41 5.37 1.07 2.94
C VAL A 41 6.13 0.22 3.95
N LEU A 42 6.76 0.85 4.94
CA LEU A 42 7.50 0.19 6.02
C LEU A 42 6.56 -0.63 6.91
N TYR A 43 5.36 -0.12 7.17
CA TYR A 43 4.38 -0.86 7.95
C TYR A 43 3.94 -2.14 7.22
N LEU A 44 3.58 -2.06 5.94
CA LEU A 44 3.26 -3.24 5.15
C LEU A 44 4.43 -4.24 5.08
N GLU A 45 5.66 -3.74 4.98
CA GLU A 45 6.86 -4.56 4.98
C GLU A 45 7.06 -5.32 6.31
N ASN A 46 6.84 -4.65 7.44
CA ASN A 46 6.90 -5.27 8.76
C ASN A 46 5.79 -6.30 9.01
N GLU A 47 4.66 -6.19 8.33
CA GLU A 47 3.53 -7.13 8.43
C GLU A 47 3.68 -8.32 7.45
N GLY A 48 4.81 -8.41 6.73
CA GLY A 48 5.16 -9.56 5.89
C GLY A 48 5.07 -9.33 4.39
N VAL A 49 4.73 -8.12 3.92
CA VAL A 49 4.76 -7.79 2.49
C VAL A 49 6.20 -7.61 2.02
N LYS A 50 6.67 -8.46 1.11
CA LYS A 50 8.05 -8.38 0.62
C LYS A 50 8.33 -7.06 -0.10
N ARG A 51 9.50 -6.46 0.16
CA ARG A 51 9.94 -5.21 -0.46
C ARG A 51 9.82 -5.21 -1.98
N ASP A 52 10.29 -6.28 -2.63
CA ASP A 52 10.28 -6.42 -4.09
C ASP A 52 8.85 -6.50 -4.68
N TRP A 53 7.84 -6.79 -3.86
CA TRP A 53 6.43 -6.84 -4.27
C TRP A 53 5.75 -5.48 -4.21
N MET A 54 6.28 -4.53 -3.45
CA MET A 54 5.65 -3.23 -3.19
C MET A 54 5.30 -2.49 -4.49
N GLY A 55 6.21 -2.49 -5.46
CA GLY A 55 5.99 -1.85 -6.75
C GLY A 55 4.84 -2.47 -7.55
N TYR A 56 4.68 -3.80 -7.47
CA TYR A 56 3.56 -4.50 -8.09
C TYR A 56 2.24 -4.17 -7.39
N ILE A 57 2.22 -4.23 -6.06
CA ILE A 57 1.07 -3.92 -5.21
C ILE A 57 0.57 -2.49 -5.49
N MET A 58 1.46 -1.49 -5.42
CA MET A 58 1.13 -0.08 -5.66
C MET A 58 0.73 0.20 -7.12
N SER A 59 1.17 -0.63 -8.08
CA SER A 59 0.69 -0.52 -9.46
C SER A 59 -0.77 -1.01 -9.62
N ARG A 60 -1.23 -1.91 -8.75
CA ARG A 60 -2.57 -2.54 -8.81
C ARG A 60 -3.58 -1.85 -7.90
N CYS A 61 -3.16 -1.42 -6.71
CA CYS A 61 -3.96 -0.72 -5.72
C CYS A 61 -3.18 0.48 -5.14
N PRO A 62 -2.91 1.50 -5.96
CA PRO A 62 -2.22 2.70 -5.49
C PRO A 62 -2.98 3.45 -4.39
N GLU A 63 -4.29 3.22 -4.24
CA GLU A 63 -5.14 3.81 -3.19
C GLU A 63 -4.64 3.51 -1.77
N LEU A 64 -3.83 2.47 -1.58
CA LEU A 64 -3.18 2.20 -0.29
C LEU A 64 -2.34 3.40 0.20
N LEU A 65 -1.73 4.15 -0.73
CA LEU A 65 -0.95 5.36 -0.43
C LEU A 65 -1.83 6.54 0.03
N ALA A 66 -3.15 6.43 -0.10
CA ALA A 66 -4.09 7.44 0.39
C ALA A 66 -4.59 7.15 1.82
N PHE A 67 -4.37 5.96 2.36
CA PHE A 67 -4.89 5.59 3.68
C PHE A 67 -4.17 6.30 4.81
N SER A 68 -4.92 6.67 5.85
CA SER A 68 -4.30 7.02 7.13
C SER A 68 -3.66 5.77 7.74
N MET A 69 -2.63 5.97 8.55
CA MET A 69 -1.99 4.86 9.26
C MET A 69 -2.97 4.14 10.20
N GLU A 70 -3.94 4.85 10.76
CA GLU A 70 -5.02 4.26 11.55
C GLU A 70 -5.83 3.26 10.72
N VAL A 71 -6.36 3.69 9.56
CA VAL A 71 -7.16 2.82 8.68
C VAL A 71 -6.34 1.63 8.21
N LEU A 72 -5.08 1.85 7.84
CA LEU A 72 -4.20 0.77 7.41
C LEU A 72 -4.01 -0.26 8.52
N LYS A 73 -3.65 0.17 9.73
CA LYS A 73 -3.46 -0.71 10.90
C LYS A 73 -4.71 -1.49 11.22
N THR A 74 -5.88 -0.85 11.32
CA THR A 74 -7.12 -1.56 11.62
C THR A 74 -7.38 -2.68 10.62
N ARG A 75 -7.11 -2.43 9.32
CA ARG A 75 -7.37 -3.42 8.26
C ARG A 75 -6.37 -4.55 8.26
N VAL A 76 -5.12 -4.30 8.62
CA VAL A 76 -4.14 -5.37 8.86
C VAL A 76 -4.53 -6.19 10.08
N THR A 77 -4.83 -5.51 11.20
CA THR A 77 -5.20 -6.15 12.47
C THR A 77 -6.39 -7.08 12.32
N PHE A 78 -7.38 -6.74 11.49
CA PHE A 78 -8.50 -7.62 11.18
C PHE A 78 -8.06 -9.01 10.71
N TYR A 79 -7.09 -9.10 9.81
CA TYR A 79 -6.62 -10.40 9.31
C TYR A 79 -5.73 -11.11 10.33
N THR A 80 -4.88 -10.38 11.04
CA THR A 80 -4.02 -10.99 12.07
C THR A 80 -4.83 -11.53 13.25
N ASP A 81 -5.92 -10.85 13.64
CA ASP A 81 -6.83 -11.29 14.71
C ASP A 81 -7.61 -12.55 14.31
N MET A 82 -7.78 -12.81 13.00
CA MET A 82 -8.31 -14.09 12.48
C MET A 82 -7.28 -15.22 12.47
N GLY A 83 -6.08 -14.99 13.02
CA GLY A 83 -5.01 -15.99 13.10
C GLY A 83 -4.15 -16.08 11.83
N MET A 84 -4.23 -15.10 10.94
CA MET A 84 -3.35 -15.03 9.77
C MET A 84 -1.92 -14.69 10.20
N ASN A 85 -0.95 -15.47 9.73
CA ASN A 85 0.46 -15.16 9.95
C ASN A 85 0.99 -14.16 8.89
N GLU A 86 2.14 -13.55 9.18
CA GLU A 86 2.81 -12.56 8.32
C GLU A 86 3.09 -13.06 6.89
N HIS A 87 3.42 -14.34 6.71
CA HIS A 87 3.74 -14.90 5.39
C HIS A 87 2.48 -14.99 4.52
N ASP A 88 1.38 -15.49 5.09
CA ASP A 88 0.10 -15.63 4.41
C ASP A 88 -0.52 -14.25 4.16
N PHE A 89 -0.39 -13.32 5.12
CA PHE A 89 -0.81 -11.93 4.94
C PHE A 89 -0.07 -11.27 3.78
N GLY A 90 1.27 -11.33 3.77
CA GLY A 90 2.07 -10.75 2.71
C GLY A 90 1.73 -11.30 1.32
N THR A 91 1.49 -12.61 1.25
CA THR A 91 1.07 -13.30 0.01
C THR A 91 -0.33 -12.85 -0.43
N MET A 92 -1.28 -12.76 0.50
CA MET A 92 -2.64 -12.27 0.22
C MET A 92 -2.63 -10.82 -0.28
N VAL A 93 -1.85 -9.93 0.33
CA VAL A 93 -1.72 -8.54 -0.13
C VAL A 93 -1.06 -8.48 -1.51
N TYR A 94 -0.11 -9.37 -1.82
CA TYR A 94 0.46 -9.46 -3.16
C TYR A 94 -0.55 -9.90 -4.22
N ASP A 95 -1.28 -10.99 -3.94
CA ASP A 95 -2.24 -11.58 -4.87
C ASP A 95 -3.48 -10.68 -5.06
N PHE A 96 -3.96 -10.06 -3.99
CA PHE A 96 -5.16 -9.22 -4.00
C PHE A 96 -5.03 -7.98 -3.09
N PRO A 97 -4.26 -6.95 -3.48
CA PRO A 97 -4.07 -5.73 -2.68
C PRO A 97 -5.35 -5.02 -2.23
N LYS A 98 -6.43 -5.16 -3.02
CA LYS A 98 -7.75 -4.58 -2.74
C LYS A 98 -8.41 -5.15 -1.49
N VAL A 99 -7.92 -6.28 -0.98
CA VAL A 99 -8.34 -6.89 0.30
C VAL A 99 -8.21 -5.92 1.49
N LEU A 100 -7.27 -4.97 1.39
CA LEU A 100 -7.07 -3.91 2.37
C LEU A 100 -7.88 -2.64 2.03
N GLY A 101 -8.70 -2.58 0.98
CA GLY A 101 -9.26 -1.30 0.53
C GLY A 101 -10.69 -1.32 0.02
N TYR A 102 -11.22 -2.49 -0.34
CA TYR A 102 -12.45 -2.59 -1.11
C TYR A 102 -13.72 -2.61 -0.25
N PHE A 103 -13.63 -3.14 0.96
CA PHE A 103 -14.75 -3.26 1.88
C PHE A 103 -14.60 -2.27 3.05
N SER A 104 -15.71 -1.72 3.51
CA SER A 104 -15.79 -1.07 4.83
C SER A 104 -15.72 -2.13 5.93
N PHE A 105 -15.38 -1.74 7.17
CA PHE A 105 -15.40 -2.70 8.30
C PHE A 105 -16.78 -3.29 8.57
N GLU A 106 -17.85 -2.63 8.16
CA GLU A 106 -19.20 -3.18 8.26
C GLU A 106 -19.44 -4.32 7.26
N GLU A 107 -18.63 -4.39 6.20
CA GLU A 107 -18.72 -5.38 5.12
C GLU A 107 -17.64 -6.48 5.20
N MET A 108 -16.66 -6.35 6.11
CA MET A 108 -15.57 -7.31 6.36
C MET A 108 -15.86 -8.17 7.58
#